data_AF-A0A8S3E9C9-F1
#
_entry.id   AF-A0A8S3E9C9-F1
#
_cell.length_a   1.000
_cell.length_b   1.000
_cell.length_c   1.000
_cell.angle_alpha   90.00
_cell.angle_beta   90.00
_cell.angle_gamma   90.00
#
_symmetry.space_group_name_H-M   'P 1'
#
loop_
_entity.id
_entity.type
_entity.pdbx_description
1 polymer ?
#
loop_
_entity_poly.entity_id
_entity_poly.type
_entity_poly.pdbx_seq_one_letter_code
_entity_poly.pdbx_strand_id
1 'polypeptide(L)'
;IDVDMEFRGFVFQRRLTCLSQYNYLIYSERLCQWKDQILEKVTSFFNQTVKSKLNEFKSNDYVIDFALTKGVDENVSSMKVWVIELNPFMETTDGALFSWQHERDLLEGHANDKPLFRITEKARPGSWTMLPISIRQWIKNENQL
;
A
#
# COMPACT_ATOMS: atom_id res chain seq x y z
N ILE A 1 -2.89 -4.29 13.04
CA ILE A 1 -3.09 -4.11 11.59
C ILE A 1 -2.78 -5.46 10.97
N ASP A 2 -3.61 -5.95 10.05
CA ASP A 2 -3.34 -7.22 9.39
C ASP A 2 -2.17 -7.03 8.42
N VAL A 3 -1.25 -8.01 8.36
CA VAL A 3 0.05 -7.86 7.69
C VAL A 3 -0.02 -7.62 6.18
N ASP A 4 -1.12 -7.99 5.55
CA ASP A 4 -1.42 -7.78 4.12
C ASP A 4 -2.26 -6.52 3.86
N MET A 5 -2.61 -5.76 4.90
CA MET A 5 -3.44 -4.55 4.84
C MET A 5 -2.62 -3.28 5.12
N GLU A 6 -1.31 -3.34 4.84
CA GLU A 6 -0.41 -2.19 4.83
C GLU A 6 0.03 -1.87 3.40
N PHE A 7 0.06 -0.58 3.08
CA PHE A 7 0.31 -0.11 1.72
C PHE A 7 1.27 1.08 1.72
N ARG A 8 2.17 1.10 0.74
CA ARG A 8 3.05 2.23 0.47
C ARG A 8 2.54 3.04 -0.71
N GLY A 9 2.22 4.30 -0.46
CA GLY A 9 1.80 5.27 -1.45
C GLY A 9 2.94 6.20 -1.85
N PHE A 10 2.96 6.60 -3.12
CA PHE A 10 3.88 7.58 -3.66
C PHE A 10 3.10 8.84 -4.02
N VAL A 11 3.51 9.97 -3.49
CA VAL A 11 2.90 11.27 -3.76
C VAL A 11 3.91 12.15 -4.45
N PHE A 12 3.52 12.66 -5.62
CA PHE A 12 4.29 13.61 -6.39
C PHE A 12 3.40 14.76 -6.81
N GLN A 13 3.87 16.00 -6.66
CA GLN A 13 3.11 17.22 -6.90
C GLN A 13 1.73 17.19 -6.20
N ARG A 14 1.71 16.73 -4.95
CA ARG A 14 0.49 16.58 -4.12
C ARG A 14 -0.58 15.66 -4.71
N ARG A 15 -0.20 14.70 -5.55
CA ARG A 15 -1.10 13.71 -6.15
C ARG A 15 -0.57 12.32 -5.82
N LEU A 16 -1.44 11.42 -5.37
CA LEU A 16 -1.11 10.01 -5.22
C LEU A 16 -0.92 9.42 -6.62
N THR A 17 0.27 8.89 -6.91
CA THR A 17 0.67 8.39 -8.24
C THR A 17 0.78 6.88 -8.29
N CYS A 18 1.25 6.27 -7.21
CA CYS A 18 1.39 4.82 -7.08
C CYS A 18 0.96 4.36 -5.69
N LEU A 19 0.49 3.11 -5.61
CA LEU A 19 0.22 2.38 -4.39
C LEU A 19 0.85 0.98 -4.52
N SER A 20 1.45 0.47 -3.45
CA SER A 20 2.03 -0.86 -3.39
C SER A 20 1.57 -1.58 -2.14
N GLN A 21 1.37 -2.89 -2.21
CA GLN A 21 1.42 -3.74 -1.02
C GLN A 21 2.76 -3.49 -0.31
N TYR A 22 2.72 -3.21 1.00
CA TYR A 22 3.94 -2.94 1.77
C TYR A 22 4.74 -4.23 1.98
N ASN A 23 4.12 -5.25 2.57
CA ASN A 23 4.75 -6.56 2.71
C ASN A 23 4.58 -7.39 1.43
N TYR A 24 5.40 -7.11 0.42
CA TYR A 24 5.34 -7.78 -0.87
C TYR A 24 5.87 -9.23 -0.88
N LEU A 25 6.39 -9.72 0.26
CA LEU A 25 6.85 -11.12 0.39
C LEU A 25 5.68 -12.11 0.54
N ILE A 26 4.50 -11.63 0.96
CA ILE A 26 3.31 -12.46 1.12
C ILE A 26 2.38 -12.32 -0.08
N TYR A 27 1.79 -13.44 -0.47
CA TYR A 27 0.61 -13.47 -1.31
C TYR A 27 -0.63 -13.48 -0.40
N SER A 28 -1.62 -12.64 -0.72
CA SER A 28 -2.91 -12.60 -0.03
C SER A 28 -4.02 -12.69 -1.07
N GLU A 29 -4.83 -13.75 -0.96
CA GLU A 29 -5.95 -13.98 -1.87
C GLU A 29 -7.03 -12.89 -1.72
N ARG A 30 -7.38 -12.55 -0.48
CA ARG A 30 -8.33 -11.45 -0.19
C ARG A 30 -7.85 -10.11 -0.75
N LEU A 31 -6.54 -9.83 -0.67
CA LEU A 31 -5.98 -8.60 -1.25
C LEU A 31 -6.13 -8.60 -2.78
N CYS A 32 -5.96 -9.74 -3.44
CA CYS A 32 -6.20 -9.85 -4.88
C CYS A 32 -7.66 -9.59 -5.25
N GLN A 33 -8.61 -10.15 -4.48
CA GLN A 33 -10.04 -9.94 -4.68
C GLN A 33 -10.46 -8.49 -4.43
N TRP A 34 -9.81 -7.81 -3.49
CA TRP A 34 -10.16 -6.45 -3.04
C TRP A 34 -9.33 -5.34 -3.67
N LYS A 35 -8.40 -5.66 -4.57
CA LYS A 35 -7.41 -4.74 -5.14
C LYS A 35 -8.01 -3.40 -5.57
N ASP A 36 -9.03 -3.44 -6.42
CA ASP A 36 -9.63 -2.21 -6.98
C ASP A 36 -10.40 -1.41 -5.93
N GLN A 37 -11.12 -2.09 -5.03
CA GLN A 37 -11.86 -1.44 -3.94
C GLN A 37 -10.90 -0.76 -2.95
N ILE A 38 -9.77 -1.38 -2.64
CA ILE A 38 -8.73 -0.82 -1.77
C ILE A 38 -8.10 0.41 -2.42
N LEU A 39 -7.77 0.33 -3.71
CA LEU A 39 -7.23 1.46 -4.47
C LEU A 39 -8.19 2.65 -4.42
N GLU A 40 -9.47 2.43 -4.72
CA GLU A 40 -10.49 3.48 -4.68
C GLU A 40 -10.61 4.09 -3.29
N LYS A 41 -10.67 3.25 -2.25
CA LYS A 41 -10.83 3.69 -0.86
C LYS A 41 -9.64 4.50 -0.36
N VAL A 42 -8.42 4.03 -0.59
CA VAL A 42 -7.19 4.73 -0.18
C VAL A 42 -7.06 6.05 -0.96
N THR A 43 -7.30 6.03 -2.27
CA THR A 43 -7.25 7.24 -3.11
C THR A 43 -8.27 8.28 -2.68
N SER A 44 -9.49 7.86 -2.36
CA SER A 44 -10.55 8.74 -1.87
C SER A 44 -10.20 9.34 -0.51
N PHE A 45 -9.72 8.51 0.42
CA PHE A 45 -9.25 8.97 1.73
C PHE A 45 -8.10 9.98 1.60
N PHE A 46 -7.12 9.71 0.73
CA PHE A 46 -6.02 10.63 0.47
C PHE A 46 -6.52 11.98 -0.03
N ASN A 47 -7.34 11.99 -1.09
CA ASN A 47 -7.80 13.22 -1.73
C ASN A 47 -8.73 14.04 -0.83
N GLN A 48 -9.61 13.38 -0.07
CA GLN A 48 -10.64 14.05 0.74
C GLN A 48 -10.13 14.44 2.13
N THR A 49 -9.19 13.68 2.71
CA THR A 49 -8.78 13.85 4.10
C THR A 49 -7.32 14.23 4.27
N VAL A 50 -6.41 13.51 3.62
CA VAL A 50 -4.97 13.63 3.90
C VAL A 50 -4.37 14.85 3.19
N LYS A 51 -4.67 15.01 1.90
CA LYS A 51 -4.07 16.03 1.04
C LYS A 51 -4.23 17.45 1.62
N SER A 52 -5.42 17.78 2.10
CA SER A 52 -5.71 19.09 2.69
C SER A 52 -4.93 19.34 3.99
N LYS A 53 -4.79 18.33 4.84
CA LYS A 53 -4.03 18.40 6.10
C LYS A 53 -2.53 18.54 5.87
N LEU A 54 -2.02 18.07 4.73
CA LEU A 54 -0.61 18.17 4.36
C LEU A 54 -0.32 19.37 3.45
N ASN A 55 -1.26 20.29 3.23
CA ASN A 55 -1.03 21.46 2.38
C ASN A 55 0.09 22.40 2.88
N GLU A 56 0.27 22.46 4.21
CA GLU A 56 1.32 23.24 4.88
C GLU A 56 2.64 22.48 4.99
N PHE A 57 2.66 21.19 4.59
CA PHE A 57 3.87 20.42 4.55
C PHE A 57 4.83 21.00 3.50
N LYS A 58 6.10 21.20 3.88
CA LYS A 58 7.08 21.90 3.03
C LYS A 58 7.36 21.17 1.72
N SER A 59 7.23 19.84 1.70
CA SER A 59 7.44 19.04 0.49
C SER A 59 6.12 18.77 -0.22
N ASN A 60 6.11 18.92 -1.54
CA ASN A 60 5.00 18.49 -2.38
C ASN A 60 5.07 17.00 -2.73
N ASP A 61 6.23 16.39 -2.49
CA ASP A 61 6.57 15.03 -2.88
C ASP A 61 7.00 14.24 -1.65
N TYR A 62 6.39 13.08 -1.44
CA TYR A 62 6.67 12.21 -0.30
C TYR A 62 6.18 10.80 -0.54
N VAL A 63 6.73 9.86 0.22
CA VAL A 63 6.19 8.51 0.36
C VAL A 63 5.31 8.48 1.61
N ILE A 64 4.18 7.79 1.55
CA ILE A 64 3.20 7.73 2.63
C ILE A 64 2.77 6.29 2.84
N ASP A 65 2.88 5.80 4.06
CA ASP A 65 2.42 4.45 4.39
C ASP A 65 1.02 4.51 4.99
N PHE A 66 0.15 3.62 4.50
CA PHE A 66 -1.23 3.47 4.92
C PHE A 66 -1.48 2.11 5.54
N ALA A 67 -2.48 2.04 6.43
CA ALA A 67 -3.02 0.78 6.92
C ALA A 67 -4.54 0.75 6.81
N LEU A 68 -5.09 -0.41 6.47
CA LEU A 68 -6.51 -0.70 6.56
C LEU A 68 -6.77 -1.57 7.79
N THR A 69 -7.71 -1.14 8.63
CA THR A 69 -8.17 -1.90 9.81
C THR A 69 -9.60 -2.36 9.62
N LYS A 70 -9.93 -3.52 10.19
CA LYS A 70 -11.27 -4.13 10.15
C LYS A 70 -12.37 -3.12 10.51
N GLY A 71 -13.43 -3.15 9.72
CA GLY A 71 -14.65 -2.38 9.93
C GLY A 71 -15.66 -3.14 10.78
N VAL A 72 -16.93 -2.73 10.67
CA VAL A 72 -18.05 -3.45 11.28
C VAL A 72 -18.33 -4.77 10.54
N ASP A 73 -18.06 -4.80 9.23
CA ASP A 73 -18.29 -5.95 8.35
C ASP A 73 -16.98 -6.41 7.68
N GLU A 74 -16.97 -7.62 7.13
CA GLU A 74 -15.83 -8.17 6.38
C GLU A 74 -15.83 -7.71 4.91
N ASN A 75 -15.87 -6.39 4.70
CA ASN A 75 -15.79 -5.79 3.37
C ASN A 75 -14.93 -4.51 3.39
N VAL A 76 -14.40 -4.15 2.23
CA VAL A 76 -13.50 -2.98 2.08
C VAL A 76 -14.21 -1.67 2.43
N SER A 77 -15.50 -1.54 2.10
CA SER A 77 -16.24 -0.30 2.34
C SER A 77 -16.33 0.05 3.83
N SER A 78 -16.48 -0.92 4.72
CA SER A 78 -16.56 -0.69 6.17
C SER A 78 -15.19 -0.48 6.85
N MET A 79 -14.08 -0.86 6.21
CA MET A 79 -12.74 -0.71 6.78
C MET A 79 -12.37 0.77 7.02
N LYS A 80 -11.42 1.02 7.93
CA LYS A 80 -10.86 2.36 8.17
C LYS A 80 -9.45 2.44 7.59
N VAL A 81 -9.14 3.57 6.95
CA VAL A 81 -7.80 3.87 6.42
C VAL A 81 -7.07 4.78 7.40
N TRP A 82 -5.82 4.46 7.68
CA TRP A 82 -4.93 5.23 8.56
C TRP A 82 -3.68 5.63 7.80
N VAL A 83 -3.11 6.78 8.16
CA VAL A 83 -1.73 7.16 7.79
C VAL A 83 -0.83 6.66 8.91
N ILE A 84 0.23 5.94 8.55
CA ILE A 84 1.19 5.34 9.49
C ILE A 84 2.47 6.15 9.54
N GLU A 85 3.05 6.44 8.38
CA GLU A 85 4.35 7.10 8.27
C GLU A 85 4.40 8.01 7.03
N LEU A 86 5.18 9.09 7.13
CA LEU A 86 5.60 9.92 6.00
C LEU A 86 7.10 9.80 5.84
N ASN A 87 7.54 9.52 4.61
CA ASN A 87 8.92 9.32 4.23
C ASN A 87 9.31 10.30 3.10
N PRO A 88 10.59 10.70 2.98
CA PRO A 88 11.05 11.49 1.85
C PRO A 88 10.82 10.80 0.50
N PHE A 89 10.58 11.57 -0.56
CA PHE A 89 10.48 11.04 -1.94
C PHE A 89 11.86 10.82 -2.56
N MET A 90 12.59 9.84 -2.04
CA MET A 90 13.99 9.60 -2.43
C MET A 90 14.29 8.11 -2.53
N GLU A 91 15.32 7.77 -3.30
CA GLU A 91 15.73 6.37 -3.55
C GLU A 91 16.16 5.62 -2.28
N THR A 92 16.47 6.34 -1.20
CA THR A 92 16.78 5.74 0.12
C THR A 92 15.56 5.16 0.82
N THR A 93 14.35 5.53 0.40
CA THR A 93 13.10 4.94 0.92
C THR A 93 12.75 3.72 0.08
N ASP A 94 12.47 2.57 0.68
CA ASP A 94 12.16 1.33 -0.06
C ASP A 94 10.99 1.54 -1.06
N GLY A 95 11.17 1.09 -2.31
CA GLY A 95 10.19 1.25 -3.39
C GLY A 95 9.01 0.26 -3.35
N ALA A 96 9.04 -0.70 -2.43
CA ALA A 96 8.16 -1.86 -2.35
C ALA A 96 8.11 -2.62 -3.69
N LEU A 97 6.96 -2.66 -4.37
CA LEU A 97 6.81 -3.29 -5.69
C LEU A 97 7.17 -2.37 -6.88
N PHE A 98 7.79 -1.23 -6.62
CA PHE A 98 8.30 -0.31 -7.64
C PHE A 98 9.80 -0.14 -7.55
N SER A 99 10.43 0.12 -8.69
CA SER A 99 11.85 0.47 -8.78
C SER A 99 12.03 1.97 -8.94
N TRP A 100 12.72 2.62 -7.99
CA TRP A 100 13.11 4.03 -8.15
C TRP A 100 13.94 4.28 -9.41
N GLN A 101 14.87 3.36 -9.70
CA GLN A 101 15.82 3.52 -10.81
C GLN A 101 15.19 3.31 -12.18
N HIS A 102 14.25 2.37 -12.29
CA HIS A 102 13.69 1.96 -13.59
C HIS A 102 12.28 2.49 -13.84
N GLU A 103 11.59 2.97 -12.80
CA GLU A 103 10.16 3.31 -12.86
C GLU A 103 9.86 4.68 -12.28
N ARG A 104 10.86 5.57 -12.25
CA ARG A 104 10.72 6.94 -11.74
C ARG A 104 9.54 7.68 -12.37
N ASP A 105 9.34 7.54 -13.68
CA ASP A 105 8.21 8.15 -14.39
C ASP A 105 6.84 7.68 -13.90
N LEU A 106 6.72 6.44 -13.41
CA LEU A 106 5.50 5.94 -12.78
C LEU A 106 5.30 6.59 -11.41
N LEU A 107 6.37 6.67 -10.61
CA LEU A 107 6.35 7.26 -9.27
C LEU A 107 6.05 8.76 -9.32
N GLU A 108 6.51 9.48 -10.34
CA GLU A 108 6.19 10.88 -10.60
C GLU A 108 4.83 11.06 -11.31
N GLY A 109 4.23 9.96 -11.75
CA GLY A 109 2.89 9.96 -12.33
C GLY A 109 2.82 10.56 -13.74
N HIS A 110 3.94 10.55 -14.49
CA HIS A 110 4.01 11.03 -15.87
C HIS A 110 3.28 10.12 -16.86
N ALA A 111 3.08 8.84 -16.49
CA ALA A 111 2.45 7.85 -17.37
C ALA A 111 0.95 7.66 -17.14
N ASN A 112 0.37 8.13 -16.02
CA ASN A 112 -1.01 7.80 -15.64
C ASN A 112 -1.73 8.93 -14.87
N ASP A 113 -3.00 9.15 -15.23
CA ASP A 113 -3.90 10.09 -14.53
C ASP A 113 -4.42 9.52 -13.20
N LYS A 114 -4.56 8.19 -13.11
CA LYS A 114 -4.98 7.47 -11.91
C LYS A 114 -3.79 6.81 -11.23
N PRO A 115 -3.83 6.62 -9.90
CA PRO A 115 -2.75 5.93 -9.21
C PRO A 115 -2.63 4.47 -9.69
N LEU A 116 -1.41 4.00 -9.93
CA LEU A 116 -1.14 2.60 -10.27
C LEU A 116 -0.99 1.76 -9.00
N PHE A 117 -1.73 0.65 -8.89
CA PHE A 117 -1.67 -0.24 -7.73
C PHE A 117 -1.02 -1.60 -8.03
N ARG A 118 0.06 -1.92 -7.31
CA ARG A 118 0.74 -3.22 -7.37
C ARG A 118 0.58 -4.02 -6.09
N ILE A 119 0.31 -5.30 -6.26
CA ILE A 119 0.26 -6.31 -5.20
C ILE A 119 0.99 -7.56 -5.69
N THR A 120 1.38 -8.43 -4.76
CA THR A 120 1.89 -9.76 -5.12
C THR A 120 0.72 -10.65 -5.53
N GLU A 121 0.56 -10.86 -6.84
CA GLU A 121 -0.60 -11.56 -7.42
C GLU A 121 -0.50 -13.10 -7.35
N LYS A 122 0.68 -13.64 -7.04
CA LYS A 122 0.91 -15.09 -6.92
C LYS A 122 1.94 -15.37 -5.84
N ALA A 123 1.76 -16.48 -5.12
CA ALA A 123 2.77 -16.98 -4.21
C ALA A 123 4.07 -17.30 -4.97
N ARG A 124 5.20 -16.74 -4.51
CA ARG A 124 6.51 -17.07 -5.06
C ARG A 124 7.00 -18.38 -4.45
N PRO A 125 7.48 -19.36 -5.23
CA PRO A 125 8.09 -20.57 -4.69
C PRO A 125 9.22 -20.21 -3.71
N GLY A 126 9.17 -20.75 -2.49
CA GLY A 126 10.17 -20.47 -1.44
C GLY A 126 9.92 -19.22 -0.59
N SER A 127 8.87 -18.41 -0.86
CA SER A 127 8.55 -17.26 -0.01
C SER A 127 8.26 -17.64 1.46
N TRP A 128 7.72 -18.85 1.67
CA TRP A 128 7.40 -19.37 3.00
C TRP A 128 8.62 -19.43 3.93
N THR A 129 9.82 -19.73 3.42
CA THR A 129 11.05 -19.78 4.22
C THR A 129 11.67 -18.41 4.48
N MET A 130 11.20 -17.36 3.80
CA MET A 130 11.65 -15.97 4.00
C MET A 130 10.77 -15.19 4.99
N LEU A 131 9.57 -15.69 5.30
CA LEU A 131 8.68 -15.01 6.26
C LEU A 131 9.21 -15.10 7.69
N PRO A 132 9.13 -14.03 8.50
CA PRO A 132 9.29 -14.08 9.95
C PRO A 132 8.40 -15.16 10.59
N ILE A 133 8.86 -15.75 11.70
CA ILE A 133 8.15 -16.83 12.41
C ILE A 133 6.73 -16.40 12.82
N SER A 134 6.57 -15.17 13.28
CA SER A 134 5.28 -14.60 13.68
C SER A 134 4.26 -14.59 12.54
N ILE A 135 4.70 -14.23 11.33
CA ILE A 135 3.84 -14.20 10.14
C ILE A 135 3.44 -15.63 9.74
N ARG A 136 4.37 -16.60 9.79
CA ARG A 136 4.05 -18.00 9.51
C ARG A 136 3.03 -18.58 10.49
N GLN A 137 3.10 -18.20 11.76
CA GLN A 137 2.15 -18.62 12.80
C GLN A 137 0.75 -18.03 12.54
N TRP A 138 0.67 -16.75 12.17
CA TRP A 138 -0.60 -16.10 11.82
C TRP A 138 -1.30 -16.79 10.63
N ILE A 139 -0.57 -17.04 9.53
CA ILE A 139 -1.12 -17.73 8.34
C ILE A 139 -1.64 -19.14 8.70
N LYS A 140 -0.94 -19.87 9.57
CA LYS A 140 -1.39 -21.20 10.02
C LYS A 140 -2.68 -21.15 10.82
N ASN A 141 -2.90 -20.07 11.58
CA ASN A 141 -4.10 -19.92 12.41
C ASN A 141 -5.32 -19.50 11.58
N GLU A 142 -5.15 -18.72 10.51
CA GLU A 142 -6.27 -18.36 9.61
C GLU A 142 -6.77 -19.55 8.78
N ASN A 143 -5.88 -20.47 8.38
CA ASN A 143 -6.26 -21.68 7.61
C ASN A 143 -6.92 -22.80 8.46
N GLN A 144 -7.13 -22.58 9.76
CA GLN A 144 -7.79 -23.54 10.67
C GLN A 144 -9.20 -23.11 11.08
N LEU A 145 -9.69 -21.97 10.57
CA LEU A 145 -11.05 -21.45 10.74
C LEU A 145 -11.83 -21.63 9.43
#